data_AF-A0A833VG95-F1
#
_entry.id   AF-A0A833VG95-F1
#
_cell.length_a   1.000
_cell.length_b   1.000
_cell.length_c   1.000
_cell.angle_alpha   90.00
_cell.angle_beta   90.00
_cell.angle_gamma   90.00
#
_symmetry.space_group_name_H-M   'P 1'
#
loop_
_entity.id
_entity.type
_entity.pdbx_description
1 polymer ?
#
loop_
_entity_poly.entity_id
_entity_poly.type
_entity_poly.pdbx_seq_one_letter_code
_entity_poly.pdbx_strand_id
1 'polypeptide(L)'
;MRHATLYPKVVQLVNLATKSVEAFKCADVSLDELKDKILTLIPSKWSAPEEVLEQQTSIPLPAEEYIDPPMSQCKGRKRKPKRLKPVLEKDAPKRRTCSYCSEKEGHNFRSCPKRKQDMANGKRKRDEDDDT
;
A
#
# COMPACT_ATOMS: atom_id res chain seq x y z
N MET A 1 1.86 -25.29 21.22
CA MET A 1 0.44 -25.30 20.79
C MET A 1 -0.48 -24.64 21.84
N ARG A 2 -0.29 -23.35 22.19
CA ARG A 2 -1.15 -22.66 23.20
C ARG A 2 -2.02 -21.54 22.62
N HIS A 3 -1.71 -21.05 21.42
CA HIS A 3 -2.46 -19.96 20.76
C HIS A 3 -3.69 -20.43 19.95
N ALA A 4 -3.78 -21.72 19.64
CA ALA A 4 -4.86 -22.27 18.80
C ALA A 4 -6.25 -22.24 19.45
N THR A 5 -6.33 -22.10 20.78
CA THR A 5 -7.58 -22.15 21.54
C THR A 5 -8.11 -20.78 21.98
N LEU A 6 -7.32 -19.71 21.83
CA LEU A 6 -7.72 -18.36 22.24
C LEU A 6 -8.56 -17.67 21.16
N TYR A 7 -8.13 -17.79 19.90
CA TYR A 7 -8.81 -17.14 18.78
C TYR A 7 -10.29 -17.52 18.66
N PRO A 8 -10.70 -18.80 18.75
CA PRO A 8 -12.13 -19.16 18.70
C PRO A 8 -12.93 -18.57 19.87
N LYS A 9 -12.34 -18.47 21.06
CA LYS A 9 -12.99 -17.92 22.26
C LYS A 9 -13.20 -16.41 22.14
N VAL A 10 -12.23 -15.69 21.59
CA VAL A 10 -12.36 -14.25 21.34
C VAL A 10 -13.46 -13.98 20.32
N VAL A 11 -13.53 -14.78 19.23
CA VAL A 11 -14.60 -14.66 18.24
C VAL A 11 -15.98 -14.92 18.85
N GLN A 12 -16.11 -15.93 19.72
CA GLN A 12 -17.36 -16.19 20.45
C GLN A 12 -17.76 -15.04 21.38
N LEU A 13 -16.81 -14.45 22.11
CA LEU A 13 -17.05 -13.30 22.98
C LEU A 13 -17.57 -12.09 22.19
N VAL A 14 -16.93 -11.78 21.05
CA VAL A 14 -17.35 -10.69 20.17
C VAL A 14 -18.76 -10.93 19.64
N ASN A 15 -19.07 -12.15 19.19
CA ASN A 15 -20.41 -12.51 18.71
C ASN A 15 -21.51 -12.44 19.79
N LEU A 16 -21.14 -12.60 21.07
CA LEU A 16 -22.07 -12.41 22.19
C LEU A 16 -22.24 -10.92 22.51
N ALA A 17 -21.15 -10.16 22.49
CA ALA A 17 -21.14 -8.71 22.71
C ALA A 17 -21.98 -7.96 21.66
N THR A 18 -22.08 -8.46 20.43
CA THR A 18 -22.92 -7.86 19.39
C THR A 18 -24.43 -8.04 19.60
N LYS A 19 -24.87 -8.88 20.56
CA LYS A 19 -26.29 -9.18 20.75
C LYS A 19 -27.03 -8.15 21.61
N SER A 20 -26.34 -7.45 22.52
CA SER A 20 -26.92 -6.39 23.32
C SER A 20 -25.85 -5.47 23.90
N VAL A 21 -26.24 -4.23 24.22
CA VAL A 21 -25.34 -3.25 24.86
C VAL A 21 -24.88 -3.72 26.25
N GLU A 22 -25.74 -4.42 26.98
CA GLU A 22 -25.41 -5.00 28.28
C GLU A 22 -24.38 -6.13 28.15
N ALA A 23 -24.51 -6.97 27.13
CA ALA A 23 -23.54 -8.02 26.83
C ALA A 23 -22.18 -7.43 26.43
N PHE A 24 -22.17 -6.33 25.68
CA PHE A 24 -20.93 -5.61 25.36
C PHE A 24 -20.25 -5.07 26.62
N LYS A 25 -20.99 -4.37 27.49
CA LYS A 25 -20.44 -3.84 28.76
C LYS A 25 -19.86 -4.95 29.65
N CYS A 26 -20.54 -6.09 29.73
CA CYS A 26 -20.07 -7.23 30.50
C CYS A 26 -18.79 -7.84 29.90
N ALA A 27 -18.70 -7.92 28.57
CA ALA A 27 -17.49 -8.39 27.88
C ALA A 27 -16.31 -7.43 28.07
N ASP A 28 -16.55 -6.13 28.05
CA ASP A 28 -15.53 -5.10 28.22
C ASP A 28 -14.86 -5.18 29.60
N VAL A 29 -15.66 -5.25 30.67
CA VAL A 29 -15.16 -5.48 32.04
C VAL A 29 -14.35 -6.77 32.15
N SER A 30 -14.83 -7.84 31.51
CA SER A 30 -14.12 -9.14 31.51
C SER A 30 -12.77 -9.07 30.80
N LEU A 31 -12.65 -8.24 29.75
CA LEU A 31 -11.39 -8.02 29.02
C LEU A 31 -10.40 -7.17 29.83
N ASP A 32 -10.88 -6.13 30.51
CA ASP A 32 -10.04 -5.31 31.39
C ASP A 32 -9.48 -6.14 32.55
N GLU A 33 -10.29 -6.96 33.19
CA GLU A 33 -9.80 -7.89 34.22
C GLU A 33 -8.73 -8.85 33.69
N LEU A 34 -8.90 -9.34 32.46
CA LEU A 34 -7.93 -10.25 31.84
C LEU A 34 -6.62 -9.51 31.53
N LYS A 35 -6.70 -8.27 31.07
CA LYS A 35 -5.54 -7.40 30.84
C LYS A 35 -4.75 -7.18 32.13
N ASP A 36 -5.42 -6.87 33.24
CA ASP A 36 -4.77 -6.66 34.54
C ASP A 36 -4.12 -7.95 35.07
N LYS A 37 -4.79 -9.10 34.90
CA LYS A 37 -4.22 -10.42 35.22
C LYS A 37 -2.98 -10.74 34.37
N ILE A 38 -2.97 -10.36 33.08
CA ILE A 38 -1.79 -10.55 32.22
C ILE A 38 -0.64 -9.63 32.69
N LEU A 39 -0.93 -8.38 33.00
CA LEU A 39 0.09 -7.42 33.47
C LEU A 39 0.72 -7.83 34.79
N THR A 40 -0.02 -8.48 35.69
CA THR A 40 0.51 -9.02 36.95
C THR A 40 1.34 -10.29 36.76
N LEU A 41 1.13 -11.04 35.67
CA LEU A 41 1.91 -12.23 35.32
C LEU A 41 3.22 -11.91 34.58
N ILE A 42 3.31 -10.74 33.93
CA ILE A 42 4.54 -10.28 33.31
C ILE A 42 5.43 -9.72 34.43
N PRO A 43 6.63 -10.30 34.69
CA PRO A 43 7.53 -9.73 35.68
C PRO A 43 7.89 -8.30 35.27
N SER A 44 7.80 -7.35 36.21
CA SER A 44 8.25 -5.96 36.02
C SER A 44 9.69 -5.85 35.47
N LYS A 45 10.48 -6.91 35.64
CA LYS A 45 11.84 -7.10 35.11
C LYS A 45 11.95 -7.11 33.57
N TRP A 46 10.84 -7.21 32.84
CA TRP A 46 10.83 -7.09 31.37
C TRP A 46 10.55 -5.66 30.88
N SER A 47 10.24 -4.74 31.78
CA SER A 47 10.47 -3.32 31.53
C SER A 47 11.85 -3.01 32.06
N ALA A 48 12.87 -2.98 31.19
CA ALA A 48 14.15 -2.44 31.60
C ALA A 48 13.90 -0.99 32.06
N PRO A 49 14.38 -0.58 33.26
CA PRO A 49 14.52 0.83 33.55
C PRO A 49 15.43 1.42 32.47
N GLU A 50 15.02 2.53 31.86
CA GLU A 50 15.73 3.23 30.78
C GLU A 50 17.22 3.45 31.12
N GLU A 51 17.53 3.55 32.41
CA GLU A 51 18.85 3.76 33.02
C GLU A 51 19.82 2.55 32.92
N VAL A 52 19.33 1.30 32.81
CA VAL A 52 20.20 0.10 32.83
C VAL A 52 20.82 -0.18 31.45
N LEU A 53 20.31 0.43 30.38
CA LEU A 53 20.88 0.30 29.03
C LEU A 53 22.21 1.07 28.89
N GLU A 54 22.37 2.19 29.60
CA GLU A 54 23.55 3.06 29.46
C GLU A 54 24.81 2.50 30.12
N GLN A 55 24.66 1.74 31.22
CA GLN A 55 25.81 1.26 31.99
C GLN A 55 26.50 0.03 31.38
N GLN A 56 25.80 -0.76 30.55
CA GLN A 56 26.37 -1.96 29.91
C GLN A 56 27.05 -1.70 28.56
N THR A 57 26.88 -0.52 27.98
CA THR A 57 27.50 -0.15 26.70
C THR A 57 28.68 0.78 26.93
N SER A 58 29.74 0.31 27.59
CA SER A 58 31.05 1.01 27.60
C SER A 58 31.76 0.96 26.23
N ILE A 59 31.01 0.76 25.15
CA ILE A 59 31.49 0.82 23.77
C ILE A 59 31.22 2.26 23.35
N PRO A 60 32.25 3.06 23.02
CA PRO A 60 32.02 4.35 22.38
C PRO A 60 31.14 4.10 21.16
N LEU A 61 30.01 4.80 21.04
CA LEU A 61 29.20 4.70 19.82
C LEU A 61 30.16 4.91 18.65
N PRO A 62 30.24 3.96 17.69
CA PRO A 62 31.05 4.17 16.50
C PRO A 62 30.57 5.48 15.88
N ALA A 63 31.52 6.35 15.53
CA ALA A 63 31.21 7.54 14.78
C ALA A 63 30.34 7.11 13.61
N GLU A 64 29.17 7.74 13.47
CA GLU A 64 28.23 7.39 12.41
C GLU A 64 28.84 7.84 11.09
N GLU A 65 29.70 6.99 10.54
CA GLU A 65 30.18 7.13 9.18
C GLU A 65 29.00 6.82 8.28
N TYR A 66 28.44 7.89 7.73
CA TYR A 66 27.43 7.84 6.70
C TYR A 66 28.05 7.19 5.45
N ILE A 67 27.93 5.87 5.36
CA ILE A 67 28.27 5.12 4.16
C ILE A 67 27.15 5.36 3.16
N ASP A 68 27.41 6.18 2.15
CA ASP A 68 26.47 6.37 1.04
C ASP A 68 26.07 5.00 0.47
N PRO A 69 24.75 4.69 0.39
CA PRO A 69 24.29 3.44 -0.16
C PRO A 69 24.95 3.20 -1.51
N PRO A 70 25.53 2.02 -1.78
CA PRO A 70 26.22 1.77 -3.03
C PRO A 70 25.27 2.10 -4.18
N MET A 71 25.64 3.13 -4.96
CA MET A 71 24.85 3.58 -6.09
C MET A 71 24.70 2.41 -7.03
N SER A 72 23.48 1.89 -7.15
CA SER A 72 23.21 0.70 -7.95
C SER A 72 23.81 0.88 -9.35
N GLN A 73 24.85 0.11 -9.66
CA GLN A 73 25.45 0.00 -10.99
C GLN A 73 24.52 -0.75 -11.97
N CYS A 74 23.21 -0.79 -11.67
CA CYS A 74 22.21 -1.37 -12.55
C CYS A 74 22.15 -0.51 -13.81
N LYS A 75 22.56 -1.08 -14.95
CA LYS A 75 22.31 -0.52 -16.28
C LYS A 75 20.82 -0.22 -16.43
N GLY A 76 20.46 1.04 -16.20
CA GLY A 76 19.11 1.53 -16.27
C GLY A 76 18.97 2.79 -15.43
N ARG A 77 18.71 3.93 -16.09
CA ARG A 77 18.39 5.19 -15.39
C ARG A 77 17.37 4.92 -14.29
N LYS A 78 17.58 5.47 -13.10
CA LYS A 78 16.59 5.47 -12.01
C LYS A 78 15.26 5.93 -12.58
N ARG A 79 14.27 5.03 -12.62
CA ARG A 79 12.93 5.35 -13.12
C ARG A 79 12.31 6.35 -12.15
N LYS A 80 11.77 7.45 -12.67
CA LYS A 80 11.00 8.40 -11.84
C LYS A 80 9.82 7.65 -11.21
N PRO A 81 9.55 7.81 -9.90
CA PRO A 81 8.41 7.19 -9.26
C PRO A 81 7.11 7.63 -9.96
N LYS A 82 6.17 6.71 -10.16
CA LYS A 82 4.87 7.01 -10.78
C LYS A 82 3.98 7.69 -9.75
N ARG A 83 3.24 8.73 -10.16
CA ARG A 83 2.18 9.37 -9.35
C ARG A 83 1.16 8.32 -8.91
N LEU A 84 0.84 8.28 -7.61
CA LEU A 84 -0.28 7.51 -7.08
C LEU A 84 -1.60 8.12 -7.57
N LYS A 85 -2.44 7.33 -8.22
CA LYS A 85 -3.75 7.80 -8.69
C LYS A 85 -4.74 7.89 -7.51
N PRO A 86 -5.52 8.98 -7.39
CA PRO A 86 -6.60 9.08 -6.41
C PRO A 86 -7.67 8.01 -6.65
N VAL A 87 -8.43 7.65 -5.61
CA VAL A 87 -9.41 6.54 -5.64
C VAL A 87 -10.40 6.70 -6.80
N LEU A 88 -10.89 7.91 -7.03
CA LEU A 88 -11.80 8.25 -8.14
C LEU A 88 -11.23 7.96 -9.54
N GLU A 89 -9.90 8.01 -9.73
CA GLU A 89 -9.21 7.73 -11.01
C GLU A 89 -8.81 6.25 -11.16
N LYS A 90 -8.93 5.44 -10.10
CA LYS A 90 -8.53 4.02 -10.15
C LYS A 90 -9.51 3.18 -10.96
N ASP A 91 -10.80 3.47 -10.82
CA ASP A 91 -11.88 2.68 -11.43
C ASP A 91 -12.37 3.24 -12.77
N ALA A 92 -11.85 4.41 -13.18
CA ALA A 92 -12.21 5.01 -14.46
C ALA A 92 -11.72 4.14 -15.64
N PRO A 93 -12.61 3.60 -16.50
CA PRO A 93 -12.19 2.80 -17.64
C PRO A 93 -11.39 3.68 -18.60
N LYS A 94 -10.12 3.34 -18.81
CA LYS A 94 -9.26 4.04 -19.76
C LYS A 94 -9.73 3.70 -21.18
N ARG A 95 -10.68 4.48 -21.69
CA ARG A 95 -11.14 4.39 -23.09
C ARG A 95 -9.95 4.72 -24.00
N ARG A 96 -9.45 3.73 -24.72
CA ARG A 96 -8.39 3.94 -25.72
C ARG A 96 -9.02 4.61 -26.93
N THR A 97 -8.55 5.81 -27.25
CA THR A 97 -8.90 6.50 -28.50
C THR A 97 -7.85 6.18 -29.56
N CYS A 98 -8.28 5.97 -30.79
CA CYS A 98 -7.37 5.81 -31.92
C CYS A 98 -6.73 7.16 -32.24
N SER A 99 -5.40 7.27 -32.25
CA SER A 99 -4.74 8.56 -32.55
C SER A 99 -4.82 8.99 -34.02
N TYR A 100 -5.33 8.14 -34.91
CA TYR A 100 -5.49 8.47 -36.33
C TYR A 100 -6.85 9.11 -36.65
N CYS A 101 -7.93 8.48 -36.17
CA CYS A 101 -9.31 8.92 -36.42
C CYS A 101 -10.01 9.50 -35.17
N SER A 102 -9.35 9.50 -34.01
CA SER A 102 -9.86 9.99 -32.71
C SER A 102 -11.07 9.23 -32.15
N GLU A 103 -11.51 8.15 -32.81
CA GLU A 103 -12.62 7.32 -32.35
C GLU A 103 -12.24 6.47 -31.14
N LYS A 104 -13.22 6.27 -30.24
CA LYS A 104 -13.02 5.56 -28.96
C LYS A 104 -13.22 4.04 -29.06
N GLU A 105 -13.64 3.52 -30.22
CA GLU A 105 -14.21 2.18 -30.31
C GLU A 105 -13.31 1.18 -31.04
N GLY A 106 -13.01 0.06 -30.36
CA GLY A 106 -12.62 -1.22 -30.94
C GLY A 106 -11.24 -1.34 -31.60
N HIS A 107 -10.53 -0.24 -31.87
CA HIS A 107 -9.29 -0.28 -32.63
C HIS A 107 -8.24 0.74 -32.12
N ASN A 108 -6.99 0.56 -32.56
CA ASN A 108 -5.89 1.47 -32.24
C ASN A 108 -5.29 2.05 -33.53
N PHE A 109 -4.29 2.92 -33.41
CA PHE A 109 -3.61 3.53 -34.56
C PHE A 109 -3.15 2.50 -35.61
N ARG A 110 -2.63 1.34 -35.18
CA ARG A 110 -2.09 0.31 -36.08
C ARG A 110 -3.22 -0.45 -36.81
N SER A 111 -4.35 -0.67 -36.14
CA SER A 111 -5.51 -1.37 -36.71
C SER A 111 -6.58 -0.44 -37.28
N CYS A 112 -6.32 0.87 -37.34
CA CYS A 112 -7.31 1.85 -37.80
C CYS A 112 -7.74 1.61 -39.25
N PRO A 113 -9.05 1.42 -39.52
CA PRO A 113 -9.55 1.17 -40.87
C PRO A 113 -9.33 2.39 -41.78
N LYS A 114 -9.56 3.60 -41.26
CA LYS A 114 -9.34 4.85 -41.98
C LYS A 114 -7.88 5.00 -42.41
N ARG A 115 -6.93 4.68 -41.52
CA ARG A 115 -5.49 4.69 -41.85
C ARG A 115 -5.15 3.71 -42.97
N LYS A 116 -5.75 2.52 -42.97
CA LYS A 116 -5.50 1.53 -44.04
C LYS A 116 -6.03 2.03 -45.38
N GLN A 117 -7.20 2.66 -45.38
CA GLN A 117 -7.79 3.26 -46.59
C GLN A 117 -6.95 4.44 -47.11
N ASP A 118 -6.52 5.35 -46.24
CA ASP A 118 -5.72 6.52 -46.63
C ASP A 118 -4.33 6.12 -47.17
N MET A 119 -3.74 5.06 -46.62
CA MET A 119 -2.50 4.47 -47.15
C MET A 119 -2.72 3.78 -48.51
N ALA A 120 -3.84 3.09 -48.71
CA ALA A 120 -4.20 2.51 -50.00
C ALA A 120 -4.47 3.59 -51.06
N ASN A 121 -5.02 4.72 -50.65
CA ASN A 121 -5.38 5.84 -51.52
C ASN A 121 -4.25 6.89 -51.65
N GLY A 122 -3.05 6.64 -51.12
CA GLY A 122 -1.90 7.53 -51.22
C GLY A 122 -2.03 8.88 -50.49
N LYS A 123 -3.08 9.07 -49.68
CA LYS A 123 -3.32 10.30 -48.92
C LYS A 123 -2.53 10.28 -47.61
N ARG A 124 -1.32 10.84 -47.65
CA ARG A 124 -0.62 11.23 -46.41
C ARG A 124 -1.30 12.49 -45.90
N LYS A 125 -1.94 12.41 -44.72
CA LYS A 125 -2.49 13.58 -44.03
C LYS A 125 -1.31 14.54 -43.78
N ARG A 126 -1.26 15.64 -44.54
CA ARG A 126 -0.34 16.75 -44.28
C ARG A 126 -0.95 17.50 -43.09
N ASP A 127 -0.19 17.67 -42.03
CA ASP A 127 -0.59 18.51 -40.91
C ASP A 127 -0.79 19.93 -41.48
N GLU A 128 -2.04 20.36 -41.57
CA GLU A 128 -2.41 21.77 -41.75
C GLU A 128 -2.21 22.44 -40.39
N ASP A 129 -0.97 22.82 -40.12
CA ASP A 129 -0.64 23.82 -39.12
C ASP A 129 -0.44 25.14 -39.87
N ASP A 130 -1.46 26.01 -39.92
CA ASP A 130 -1.28 27.43 -40.26
C ASP A 130 -2.45 28.28 -39.73
N ASP A 131 -2.08 29.26 -38.90
CA ASP A 131 -2.81 30.45 -38.43
C ASP A 131 -4.15 30.29 -37.66
N THR A 132 -4.09 30.41 -36.32
CA THR A 132 -4.52 31.61 -35.54
C THR A 132 -4.28 31.39 -34.04
#